data_AF-A0A381NUN3-F1
#
_entry.id   AF-A0A381NUN3-F1
#
_cell.length_a   1.000
_cell.length_b   1.000
_cell.length_c   1.000
_cell.angle_alpha   90.00
_cell.angle_beta   90.00
_cell.angle_gamma   90.00
#
_symmetry.space_group_name_H-M   'P 1'
#
loop_
_entity.id
_entity.type
_entity.pdbx_description
1 polymer ?
#
loop_
_entity_poly.entity_id
_entity_poly.type
_entity_poly.pdbx_seq_one_letter_code
_entity_poly.pdbx_strand_id
1 'polypeptide(L)'
;VQKSHPPIFVGGELESAARRIANYGDGWLPRARNTSQYENPDKLPGARKHIEELMTARGRDAANLNVTMWDAPHDRAMNRRFFDAGADRVVHMLNTTDEKSAHEDLERVAKAVL
;
A
#
# COMPACT_ATOMS: atom_id res chain seq x y z
N VAL A 1 -3.69 0.14 27.72
CA VAL A 1 -3.29 -0.20 26.33
C VAL A 1 -4.54 -0.68 25.61
N GLN A 2 -4.92 -0.07 24.49
CA GLN A 2 -6.17 -0.36 23.79
C GLN A 2 -6.12 -1.74 23.12
N LYS A 3 -7.25 -2.46 23.16
CA LYS A 3 -7.50 -3.64 22.33
C LYS A 3 -8.53 -3.25 21.25
N SER A 4 -8.35 -3.63 19.98
CA SER A 4 -7.15 -4.31 19.44
C SER A 4 -5.93 -3.37 19.39
N HIS A 5 -4.74 -3.95 19.28
CA HIS A 5 -3.49 -3.21 19.09
C HIS A 5 -3.56 -2.38 17.80
N PRO A 6 -2.79 -1.27 17.69
CA PRO A 6 -2.63 -0.60 16.40
C PRO A 6 -2.12 -1.58 15.33
N PRO A 7 -2.62 -1.52 14.08
CA PRO A 7 -2.23 -2.44 13.03
C PRO A 7 -0.76 -2.26 12.63
N ILE A 8 -0.06 -3.37 12.37
CA ILE A 8 1.35 -3.35 11.96
C ILE A 8 1.46 -3.40 10.44
N PHE A 9 1.90 -2.30 9.82
CA PHE A 9 2.22 -2.26 8.39
C PHE A 9 3.70 -2.52 8.15
N VAL A 10 4.00 -3.42 7.21
CA VAL A 10 5.38 -3.71 6.81
C VAL A 10 5.64 -3.16 5.41
N GLY A 11 6.66 -2.32 5.31
CA GLY A 11 7.16 -1.84 4.03
C GLY A 11 8.14 -2.80 3.36
N GLY A 12 8.24 -2.71 2.03
CA GLY A 12 9.17 -3.46 1.21
C GLY A 12 8.50 -4.50 0.31
N GLU A 13 9.18 -4.82 -0.79
CA GLU A 13 8.62 -5.62 -1.89
C GLU A 13 9.16 -7.06 -1.97
N LEU A 14 10.21 -7.37 -1.21
CA LEU A 14 10.91 -8.66 -1.26
C LEU A 14 10.22 -9.71 -0.40
N GLU A 15 10.54 -10.98 -0.65
CA GLU A 15 10.05 -12.13 0.11
C GLU A 15 10.30 -12.01 1.63
N SER A 16 11.36 -11.32 2.04
CA SER A 16 11.62 -11.06 3.47
C SER A 16 10.55 -10.16 4.12
N ALA A 17 9.94 -9.24 3.38
CA ALA A 17 8.80 -8.45 3.82
C ALA A 17 7.54 -9.32 3.90
N ALA A 18 7.27 -10.14 2.88
CA ALA A 18 6.15 -11.10 2.89
C ALA A 18 6.18 -12.01 4.13
N ARG A 19 7.35 -12.57 4.48
CA ARG A 19 7.52 -13.37 5.71
C ARG A 19 7.29 -12.56 6.99
N ARG A 20 7.70 -11.29 7.04
CA ARG A 20 7.44 -10.42 8.21
C ARG A 20 5.96 -10.10 8.35
N ILE A 21 5.27 -9.83 7.24
CA ILE A 21 3.82 -9.62 7.23
C ILE A 21 3.14 -10.89 7.73
N ALA A 22 3.51 -12.04 7.18
CA ALA A 22 2.95 -13.31 7.59
C ALA A 22 3.11 -13.61 9.09
N ASN A 23 4.26 -13.26 9.68
CA ASN A 23 4.50 -13.48 11.10
C ASN A 23 3.81 -12.45 12.01
N TYR A 24 3.80 -11.17 11.62
CA TYR A 24 3.51 -10.07 12.55
C TYR A 24 2.64 -8.94 11.99
N GLY A 25 2.53 -8.82 10.66
CA GLY A 25 1.89 -7.68 10.01
C GLY A 25 0.39 -7.87 9.81
N ASP A 26 -0.34 -6.77 9.85
CA ASP A 26 -1.76 -6.65 9.48
C ASP A 26 -1.92 -5.91 8.14
N GLY A 27 -0.82 -5.35 7.63
CA GLY A 27 -0.81 -4.65 6.35
C GLY A 27 0.53 -4.68 5.63
N TRP A 28 0.44 -4.41 4.34
CA TRP A 28 1.57 -4.33 3.42
C TRP A 28 1.64 -2.94 2.79
N LEU A 29 2.85 -2.39 2.72
CA LEU A 29 3.12 -1.07 2.17
C LEU A 29 4.18 -1.15 1.05
N PRO A 30 3.82 -1.67 -0.14
CA PRO A 30 4.70 -1.66 -1.30
C PRO A 30 4.74 -0.28 -1.95
N ARG A 31 5.86 0.03 -2.63
CA ARG A 31 5.93 1.23 -3.48
C ARG A 31 5.18 1.01 -4.79
N ALA A 32 4.49 2.06 -5.24
CA ALA A 32 3.83 2.15 -6.54
C ALA A 32 4.67 2.86 -7.61
N ARG A 33 5.91 3.23 -7.30
CA ARG A 33 6.87 3.95 -8.18
C ARG A 33 8.31 3.54 -7.86
N ASN A 34 9.28 4.19 -8.51
CA ASN A 34 10.72 4.08 -8.25
C ASN A 34 11.24 2.65 -8.42
N THR A 35 11.02 2.10 -9.63
CA THR A 35 11.45 0.77 -10.08
C THR A 35 10.85 -0.41 -9.31
N SER A 36 9.83 -0.17 -8.48
CA SER A 36 9.03 -1.22 -7.87
C SER A 36 8.29 -2.02 -8.94
N GLN A 37 8.34 -3.35 -8.86
CA GLN A 37 7.54 -4.21 -9.75
C GLN A 37 6.02 -3.99 -9.58
N TYR A 38 5.59 -3.43 -8.45
CA TYR A 38 4.19 -3.12 -8.16
C TYR A 38 3.77 -1.72 -8.66
N GLU A 39 4.64 -1.02 -9.39
CA GLU A 39 4.19 0.07 -10.27
C GLU A 39 3.24 -0.45 -11.36
N ASN A 40 3.36 -1.74 -11.73
CA ASN A 40 2.35 -2.44 -12.52
C ASN A 40 1.31 -3.08 -11.57
N PRO A 41 0.05 -2.60 -11.55
CA PRO A 41 -1.01 -3.15 -10.70
C PRO A 41 -1.26 -4.65 -10.92
N ASP A 42 -1.02 -5.17 -12.12
CA ASP A 42 -1.28 -6.57 -12.49
C ASP A 42 -0.42 -7.56 -11.68
N LYS A 43 0.66 -7.08 -11.04
CA LYS A 43 1.52 -7.89 -10.16
C LYS A 43 0.97 -8.02 -8.74
N LEU A 44 0.06 -7.15 -8.34
CA LEU A 44 -0.43 -7.06 -6.96
C LEU A 44 -1.26 -8.29 -6.54
N PRO A 45 -2.21 -8.83 -7.35
CA PRO A 45 -3.05 -9.94 -6.93
C PRO A 45 -2.25 -11.19 -6.57
N GLY A 46 -1.22 -11.51 -7.37
CA GLY A 46 -0.35 -12.67 -7.11
C GLY A 46 0.47 -12.51 -5.82
N ALA A 47 1.02 -11.32 -5.57
CA ALA A 47 1.77 -11.05 -4.36
C ALA A 47 0.88 -11.02 -3.10
N ARG A 48 -0.32 -10.41 -3.21
CA ARG A 48 -1.32 -10.42 -2.15
C ARG A 48 -1.68 -11.85 -1.76
N LYS A 49 -2.04 -12.68 -2.74
CA LYS A 49 -2.37 -14.10 -2.54
C LYS A 49 -1.24 -14.86 -1.84
N HIS A 50 0.01 -14.67 -2.28
CA HIS A 50 1.17 -15.31 -1.65
C HIS A 50 1.33 -14.91 -0.17
N ILE A 51 1.14 -13.64 0.17
CA ILE A 51 1.16 -13.17 1.56
C ILE A 51 0.02 -13.81 2.38
N GLU A 52 -1.19 -13.83 1.83
CA GLU A 52 -2.37 -14.42 2.47
C GLU A 52 -2.18 -15.93 2.74
N GLU A 53 -1.57 -16.66 1.81
CA GLU A 53 -1.20 -18.07 1.97
C GLU A 53 -0.16 -18.25 3.11
N LEU A 54 0.87 -17.40 3.16
CA LEU A 54 1.87 -17.43 4.23
C LEU A 54 1.28 -17.08 5.61
N MET A 55 0.31 -16.17 5.68
CA MET A 55 -0.43 -15.83 6.89
C MET A 55 -1.29 -17.01 7.36
N THR A 56 -2.05 -17.60 6.43
CA THR A 56 -2.94 -18.73 6.72
C THR A 56 -2.16 -19.95 7.18
N ALA A 57 -1.01 -20.24 6.56
CA ALA A 57 -0.11 -21.33 6.97
C ALA A 57 0.44 -21.16 8.40
N ARG A 58 0.35 -19.95 8.97
CA ARG A 58 0.74 -19.62 10.36
C ARG A 58 -0.46 -19.52 11.30
N GLY A 59 -1.66 -19.87 10.84
CA GLY A 59 -2.90 -19.78 11.63
C GLY A 59 -3.37 -18.35 11.87
N ARG A 60 -2.94 -17.38 11.05
CA ARG A 60 -3.40 -15.99 11.13
C ARG A 60 -4.53 -15.73 10.15
N ASP A 61 -5.44 -14.82 10.53
CA ASP A 61 -6.52 -14.37 9.67
C ASP A 61 -5.98 -13.44 8.57
N ALA A 62 -6.03 -13.92 7.33
CA ALA A 62 -5.58 -13.18 6.15
C ALA A 62 -6.64 -12.21 5.60
N ALA A 63 -7.91 -12.35 6.00
CA ALA A 63 -8.99 -11.50 5.48
C ALA A 63 -8.82 -10.02 5.85
N ASN A 64 -8.04 -9.74 6.90
CA ASN A 64 -7.74 -8.40 7.38
C ASN A 64 -6.45 -7.80 6.77
N LEU A 65 -5.78 -8.48 5.83
CA LEU A 65 -4.59 -7.93 5.19
C LEU A 65 -4.93 -6.65 4.43
N ASN A 66 -4.43 -5.51 4.92
CA ASN A 66 -4.60 -4.22 4.28
C ASN A 66 -3.41 -3.88 3.39
N VAL A 67 -3.64 -3.63 2.11
CA VAL A 67 -2.61 -3.25 1.14
C VAL A 67 -2.69 -1.76 0.86
N THR A 68 -1.67 -1.02 1.29
CA THR A 68 -1.55 0.42 1.03
C THR A 68 -0.43 0.70 0.04
N MET A 69 -0.78 1.11 -1.18
CA MET A 69 0.18 1.49 -2.21
C MET A 69 0.84 2.83 -1.84
N TRP A 70 2.13 2.79 -1.53
CA TRP A 70 2.90 3.97 -1.17
C TRP A 70 3.42 4.68 -2.41
N ASP A 71 3.32 6.00 -2.42
CA ASP A 71 3.85 6.86 -3.47
C ASP A 71 3.22 6.62 -4.85
N ALA A 72 1.89 6.44 -4.89
CA ALA A 72 1.15 6.29 -6.16
C ALA A 72 1.23 7.57 -7.00
N PRO A 73 1.27 7.46 -8.35
CA PRO A 73 1.20 8.63 -9.23
C PRO A 73 -0.09 9.41 -8.97
N HIS A 74 -0.07 10.73 -9.19
CA HIS A 74 -1.24 11.59 -9.06
C HIS A 74 -2.22 11.40 -10.23
N ASP A 75 -2.73 10.18 -10.38
CA ASP A 75 -3.57 9.72 -11.48
C ASP A 75 -4.73 8.88 -10.95
N ARG A 76 -5.95 9.41 -11.08
CA ARG A 76 -7.19 8.74 -10.66
C ARG A 76 -7.42 7.39 -11.35
N ALA A 77 -7.09 7.26 -12.63
CA ALA A 77 -7.27 6.02 -13.36
C ALA A 77 -6.31 4.95 -12.82
N MET A 78 -5.07 5.34 -12.51
CA MET A 78 -4.11 4.43 -11.88
C MET A 78 -4.55 4.02 -10.46
N ASN A 79 -5.07 4.95 -9.67
CA ASN A 79 -5.65 4.63 -8.35
C ASN A 79 -6.75 3.58 -8.45
N ARG A 80 -7.62 3.70 -9.47
CA ARG A 80 -8.66 2.71 -9.72
C ARG A 80 -8.08 1.35 -10.10
N ARG A 81 -7.05 1.32 -10.95
CA ARG A 81 -6.36 0.07 -11.31
C ARG A 81 -5.72 -0.61 -10.10
N PHE A 82 -5.13 0.15 -9.16
CA PHE A 82 -4.62 -0.43 -7.91
C PHE A 82 -5.75 -1.01 -7.05
N PHE A 83 -6.85 -0.29 -6.91
CA PHE A 83 -8.02 -0.78 -6.19
C PHE A 83 -8.57 -2.08 -6.80
N ASP A 84 -8.78 -2.09 -8.12
CA ASP A 84 -9.27 -3.26 -8.85
C ASP A 84 -8.29 -4.46 -8.77
N ALA A 85 -6.99 -4.19 -8.60
CA ALA A 85 -5.94 -5.19 -8.39
C ALA A 85 -5.82 -5.67 -6.92
N GLY A 86 -6.68 -5.18 -6.02
CA GLY A 86 -6.76 -5.62 -4.62
C GLY A 86 -5.97 -4.75 -3.64
N ALA A 87 -5.65 -3.50 -3.97
CA ALA A 87 -5.21 -2.51 -2.98
C ALA A 87 -6.41 -1.93 -2.21
N ASP A 88 -6.21 -1.68 -0.92
CA ASP A 88 -7.22 -1.07 -0.05
C ASP A 88 -7.08 0.46 0.03
N ARG A 89 -5.86 0.97 -0.20
CA ARG A 89 -5.53 2.39 -0.07
C ARG A 89 -4.36 2.76 -0.98
N VAL A 90 -4.34 4.02 -1.42
CA VAL A 90 -3.19 4.67 -2.06
C VAL A 90 -2.74 5.86 -1.23
N VAL A 91 -1.44 6.14 -1.23
CA VAL A 91 -0.85 7.35 -0.63
C VAL A 91 -0.12 8.12 -1.71
N HIS A 92 -0.44 9.40 -1.84
CA HIS A 92 0.24 10.32 -2.75
C HIS A 92 1.27 11.14 -1.99
N MET A 93 2.51 11.12 -2.45
CA MET A 93 3.55 11.98 -1.89
C MET A 93 3.41 13.41 -2.40
N LEU A 94 3.70 14.36 -1.51
CA LEU A 94 3.94 15.76 -1.82
C LEU A 94 5.43 16.05 -1.57
N ASN A 95 5.97 17.03 -2.29
CA ASN A 95 7.34 17.49 -2.03
C ASN A 95 7.38 18.26 -0.71
N THR A 96 8.49 18.15 0.01
CA THR A 96 8.76 19.03 1.16
C THR A 96 9.03 20.45 0.64
N THR A 97 8.15 21.38 0.96
CA THR A 97 8.20 22.78 0.53
C THR A 97 7.59 23.69 1.62
N ASP A 98 7.54 25.01 1.39
CA ASP A 98 6.86 25.94 2.30
C ASP A 98 5.34 25.70 2.37
N GLU A 99 4.69 26.19 3.42
CA GLU A 99 3.26 25.94 3.68
C GLU A 99 2.35 26.31 2.50
N LYS A 100 2.58 27.48 1.89
CA LYS A 100 1.76 27.95 0.77
C LYS A 100 1.90 27.01 -0.41
N SER A 101 3.14 26.72 -0.81
CA SER A 101 3.42 25.81 -1.92
C SER A 101 2.89 24.40 -1.66
N ALA A 102 2.99 23.90 -0.42
CA ALA A 102 2.50 22.57 -0.04
C ALA A 102 0.97 22.47 -0.12
N HIS A 103 0.26 23.54 0.26
CA HIS A 103 -1.19 23.62 0.14
C HIS A 103 -1.63 23.68 -1.33
N GLU A 104 -0.97 24.50 -2.15
CA GLU A 104 -1.23 24.57 -3.60
C GLU A 104 -0.99 23.20 -4.28
N ASP A 105 0.07 22.49 -3.89
CA ASP A 105 0.34 21.13 -4.37
C ASP A 105 -0.69 20.12 -3.89
N LEU A 106 -1.13 20.18 -2.62
CA LEU A 106 -2.18 19.32 -2.09
C LEU A 106 -3.49 19.49 -2.89
N GLU A 107 -3.89 20.73 -3.17
CA GLU A 107 -5.09 21.06 -3.98
C GLU A 107 -4.96 20.53 -5.41
N ARG A 108 -3.78 20.67 -6.02
CA ARG A 108 -3.49 20.13 -7.35
C ARG A 108 -3.60 18.60 -7.36
N VAL A 109 -3.05 17.92 -6.36
CA VAL A 109 -3.16 16.46 -6.22
C VAL A 109 -4.60 16.04 -6.00
N ALA A 110 -5.33 16.71 -5.10
CA ALA A 110 -6.74 16.43 -4.84
C ALA A 110 -7.57 16.49 -6.13
N LYS A 111 -7.41 17.55 -6.95
CA LYS A 111 -8.08 17.68 -8.25
C LYS A 111 -7.74 16.58 -9.25
N ALA A 112 -6.53 16.02 -9.18
CA ALA A 112 -6.09 14.97 -10.09
C ALA A 112 -6.62 13.58 -9.70
N VAL A 113 -6.98 13.36 -8.42
CA VAL A 113 -7.22 12.01 -7.87
C VAL A 113 -8.60 11.80 -7.24
N LEU A 114 -9.34 12.85 -6.86
CA LEU A 114 -10.70 12.79 -6.28
C LEU A 114 -11.79 13.09 -7.32
#